data_AF-A0A923BHQ5-F1
#
_entry.id   AF-A0A923BHQ5-F1
#
_cell.length_a   1.000
_cell.length_b   1.000
_cell.length_c   1.000
_cell.angle_alpha   90.00
_cell.angle_beta   90.00
_cell.angle_gamma   90.00
#
_symmetry.space_group_name_H-M   'P 1'
#
loop_
_entity.id
_entity.type
_entity.pdbx_description
1 polymer ?
#
loop_
_entity_poly.entity_id
_entity_poly.type
_entity_poly.pdbx_seq_one_letter_code
_entity_poly.pdbx_strand_id
1 'polypeptide(L)'
;MNNRDGLTPPILVRILNQLEGHTGHAVEQLPHVYRGRCPLHPEDGPMLLVRGLSGGGVVIDCAAGCSARVVAESLGLEFRDLFLLEKLL
;
A
#
# COMPACT_ATOMS: atom_id res chain seq x y z
N MET A 1 1.51 -9.15 16.05
CA MET A 1 0.10 -9.26 16.52
C MET A 1 -0.45 -7.83 16.53
N ASN A 2 -1.35 -7.38 15.65
CA ASN A 2 -2.66 -7.94 15.30
C ASN A 2 -3.02 -7.74 13.81
N ASN A 3 -3.02 -8.84 13.07
CA ASN A 3 -3.87 -9.09 11.90
C ASN A 3 -4.65 -10.34 12.29
N ARG A 4 -5.84 -10.18 12.90
CA ARG A 4 -6.47 -11.29 13.63
C ARG A 4 -7.22 -12.28 12.75
N ASP A 5 -7.38 -12.01 11.46
CA ASP A 5 -7.95 -12.96 10.50
C ASP A 5 -7.21 -12.89 9.14
N GLY A 6 -6.44 -13.93 8.79
CA GLY A 6 -6.07 -14.23 7.40
C GLY A 6 -4.83 -13.52 6.83
N LEU A 7 -4.12 -14.23 5.95
CA LEU A 7 -2.89 -13.89 5.23
C LEU A 7 -2.72 -12.39 4.89
N THR A 8 -1.52 -11.84 5.12
CA THR A 8 -1.11 -10.58 4.48
C THR A 8 -1.10 -10.82 2.96
N PRO A 9 -1.90 -10.09 2.15
CA PRO A 9 -1.92 -10.33 0.71
C PRO A 9 -0.52 -10.16 0.11
N PRO A 10 -0.06 -11.05 -0.80
CA PRO A 10 1.25 -10.93 -1.43
C PRO A 10 1.48 -9.56 -2.08
N ILE A 11 0.42 -8.98 -2.65
CA ILE A 11 0.47 -7.65 -3.25
C ILE A 11 0.73 -6.55 -2.21
N LEU A 12 0.21 -6.68 -0.98
CA LEU A 12 0.48 -5.71 0.09
C LEU A 12 1.98 -5.65 0.37
N VAL A 13 2.62 -6.81 0.58
CA VAL A 13 4.07 -6.89 0.82
C VAL A 13 4.86 -6.26 -0.33
N ARG A 14 4.46 -6.53 -1.58
CA ARG A 14 5.10 -5.92 -2.76
C ARG A 14 4.98 -4.39 -2.74
N ILE A 15 3.79 -3.84 -2.46
CA ILE A 15 3.58 -2.39 -2.39
C ILE A 15 4.47 -1.78 -1.31
N LEU A 16 4.54 -2.38 -0.12
CA LEU A 16 5.34 -1.86 0.98
C LEU A 16 6.83 -1.78 0.60
N ASN A 17 7.38 -2.87 0.03
CA ASN A 17 8.77 -2.89 -0.41
C ASN A 17 9.06 -1.85 -1.51
N GLN A 18 8.13 -1.66 -2.45
CA GLN A 18 8.28 -0.64 -3.48
C GLN A 18 8.20 0.77 -2.89
N LEU A 19 7.35 1.00 -1.89
CA LEU A 19 7.24 2.29 -1.22
C LEU A 19 8.56 2.67 -0.56
N GLU A 20 9.14 1.75 0.21
CA GLU A 20 10.41 1.96 0.91
C GLU A 20 11.55 2.18 -0.09
N GLY A 21 11.61 1.38 -1.16
CA GLY A 21 12.62 1.52 -2.20
C GLY A 21 12.51 2.83 -2.99
N HIS A 22 11.30 3.28 -3.30
CA HIS A 22 11.07 4.51 -4.07
C HIS A 22 11.29 5.77 -3.25
N THR A 23 10.86 5.75 -1.98
CA THR A 23 10.92 6.94 -1.11
C THR A 23 12.22 7.02 -0.32
N GLY A 24 12.89 5.89 -0.06
CA GLY A 24 14.03 5.81 0.86
C GLY A 24 13.64 5.88 2.33
N HIS A 25 12.35 5.76 2.65
CA HIS A 25 11.83 5.82 4.03
C HIS A 25 11.08 4.55 4.38
N ALA A 26 11.38 4.02 5.58
CA ALA A 26 10.68 2.88 6.13
C ALA A 26 9.19 3.17 6.30
N VAL A 27 8.36 2.16 6.07
CA VAL A 27 6.93 2.22 6.34
C VAL A 27 6.67 1.90 7.81
N GLU A 28 5.88 2.75 8.47
CA GLU A 28 5.43 2.53 9.84
C GLU A 28 4.21 1.59 9.85
N GLN A 29 4.28 0.50 10.62
CA GLN A 29 3.14 -0.38 10.85
C GLN A 29 2.27 0.14 11.99
N LEU A 30 0.99 0.38 11.69
CA LEU A 30 -0.06 0.70 12.65
C LEU A 30 -1.04 -0.48 12.77
N PRO A 31 -1.98 -0.46 13.74
CA PRO A 31 -3.03 -1.46 13.78
C PRO A 31 -3.84 -1.49 12.48
N HIS A 32 -3.75 -2.61 11.75
CA HIS A 32 -4.49 -2.87 10.49
C HIS A 32 -4.14 -1.99 9.27
N VAL A 33 -3.15 -1.11 9.37
CA VAL A 33 -2.76 -0.20 8.27
C VAL A 33 -1.27 0.09 8.33
N TYR A 34 -0.70 0.43 7.19
CA TYR A 34 0.68 0.86 7.05
C TYR A 34 0.72 2.32 6.63
N ARG A 35 1.65 3.08 7.21
CA ARG A 35 1.81 4.51 6.97
C ARG A 35 3.20 4.78 6.40
N GLY A 36 3.25 5.43 5.24
CA GLY A 36 4.51 5.76 4.58
C GLY A 36 4.43 7.10 3.86
N ARG A 37 5.52 7.42 3.15
CA ARG A 37 5.59 8.60 2.30
C ARG A 37 4.92 8.36 0.97
N CYS A 38 4.24 9.38 0.44
CA CYS A 38 3.75 9.29 -0.93
C CYS A 38 4.93 9.41 -1.91
N PRO A 39 5.08 8.51 -2.90
CA PRO A 39 6.15 8.59 -3.88
C PRO A 39 6.03 9.78 -4.84
N LEU A 40 4.86 10.44 -4.91
CA LEU A 40 4.56 11.45 -5.92
C LEU A 40 4.89 12.89 -5.50
N HIS A 41 5.22 13.14 -4.23
CA HIS A 41 5.57 14.49 -3.78
C HIS A 41 6.62 14.48 -2.67
N PRO A 42 7.64 15.38 -2.75
CA PRO A 42 8.70 15.50 -1.74
C PRO A 42 8.13 15.97 -0.39
N GLU A 43 8.62 15.40 0.72
CA GLU A 43 7.99 15.57 2.03
C GLU A 43 8.50 16.74 2.88
N ASP A 44 7.53 17.54 3.32
CA ASP A 44 7.17 17.78 4.74
C ASP A 44 5.64 17.56 4.96
N GLY A 45 5.02 16.72 4.13
CA GLY A 45 3.56 16.71 3.88
C GLY A 45 2.88 15.33 3.86
N PRO A 46 1.62 15.26 3.39
CA PRO A 46 0.60 14.27 3.77
C PRO A 46 0.98 12.80 3.56
N MET A 47 0.59 12.00 4.55
CA MET A 47 0.89 10.58 4.65
C MET A 47 0.14 9.74 3.61
N LEU A 48 0.79 8.67 3.16
CA LEU A 48 0.16 7.57 2.44
C LEU A 48 -0.24 6.47 3.42
N LEU A 49 -1.50 6.06 3.38
CA LEU A 49 -2.00 4.89 4.10
C LEU A 49 -2.19 3.73 3.13
N VAL A 50 -1.70 2.55 3.50
CA VAL A 50 -1.80 1.33 2.72
C VAL A 50 -2.39 0.23 3.60
N ARG A 51 -3.47 -0.42 3.15
CA ARG A 51 -4.17 -1.47 3.91
C ARG A 51 -4.53 -2.64 3.02
N GLY A 52 -4.14 -3.84 3.44
CA GLY A 52 -4.64 -5.09 2.85
C GLY A 52 -6.09 -5.37 3.26
N LEU A 53 -6.85 -5.95 2.35
CA LEU A 53 -8.21 -6.40 2.57
C LEU A 53 -8.22 -7.92 2.71
N SER A 54 -9.14 -8.45 3.51
CA SER A 54 -9.34 -9.89 3.71
C SER A 54 -9.68 -10.67 2.43
N GLY A 55 -10.08 -9.98 1.35
CA GLY A 55 -10.30 -10.58 0.04
C GLY A 55 -9.08 -10.59 -0.91
N GLY A 56 -7.90 -10.14 -0.46
CA GLY A 56 -6.65 -10.11 -1.25
C GLY A 56 -6.31 -8.75 -1.88
N GLY A 57 -7.28 -7.82 -1.95
CA GLY A 57 -7.04 -6.47 -2.47
C GLY A 57 -6.29 -5.54 -1.51
N VAL A 58 -5.90 -4.37 -2.01
CA VAL A 58 -5.23 -3.31 -1.24
C VAL A 58 -5.91 -1.96 -1.47
N VAL A 59 -6.09 -1.22 -0.38
CA VAL A 59 -6.51 0.18 -0.39
C VAL A 59 -5.27 1.06 -0.23
N ILE A 60 -5.16 2.06 -1.11
CA ILE A 60 -4.17 3.14 -1.03
C ILE A 60 -4.95 4.44 -0.84
N ASP A 61 -4.58 5.20 0.19
CA ASP A 61 -5.17 6.50 0.49
C ASP A 61 -4.05 7.52 0.72
N CYS A 62 -4.04 8.57 -0.10
CA CYS A 62 -3.07 9.66 -0.01
C CYS A 62 -3.77 10.89 0.53
N ALA A 63 -3.33 11.42 1.67
CA ALA A 63 -3.94 12.60 2.26
C ALA A 63 -3.76 13.89 1.40
N ALA A 64 -2.90 13.86 0.36
CA ALA A 64 -2.78 14.92 -0.64
C ALA A 64 -3.79 14.80 -1.81
N GLY A 65 -4.57 13.72 -1.85
CA GLY A 65 -5.53 13.46 -2.93
C GLY A 65 -4.94 12.78 -4.17
N CYS A 66 -3.72 12.21 -4.09
CA CYS A 66 -3.20 11.40 -5.18
C CYS A 66 -4.10 10.17 -5.40
N SER A 67 -4.48 9.91 -6.65
CA SER A 67 -5.29 8.74 -6.95
C SER A 67 -4.50 7.44 -6.74
N ALA A 68 -5.16 6.39 -6.27
CA ALA A 68 -4.55 5.08 -6.08
C ALA A 68 -3.92 4.52 -7.38
N ARG A 69 -4.48 4.85 -8.55
CA ARG A 69 -3.90 4.50 -9.86
C ARG A 69 -2.52 5.09 -10.06
N VAL A 70 -2.39 6.42 -9.91
CA VAL A 70 -1.12 7.10 -10.17
C VAL A 70 -0.06 6.71 -9.13
N VAL A 71 -0.47 6.47 -7.88
CA VAL A 71 0.44 5.94 -6.86
C VAL A 71 0.92 4.54 -7.25
N ALA A 72 0.02 3.62 -7.64
CA ALA A 72 0.41 2.27 -8.07
C ALA A 72 1.37 2.31 -9.27
N GLU A 73 1.07 3.13 -10.28
CA GLU A 73 1.91 3.30 -11.48
C GLU A 73 3.31 3.84 -11.12
N SER A 74 3.41 4.78 -10.18
CA SER A 74 4.71 5.30 -9.71
C SER A 74 5.57 4.26 -8.98
N LEU A 75 4.94 3.21 -8.44
CA LEU A 75 5.59 2.07 -7.79
C LEU A 75 5.86 0.91 -8.77
N GLY A 76 5.63 1.11 -10.07
CA GLY A 76 5.83 0.07 -11.08
C GLY A 76 4.76 -1.03 -11.04
N LEU A 77 3.54 -0.71 -10.60
CA LEU A 77 2.40 -1.61 -10.56
C LEU A 77 1.32 -1.18 -11.56
N GLU A 78 0.55 -2.14 -12.05
CA GLU A 78 -0.69 -1.83 -12.76
C GLU A 78 -1.82 -1.55 -11.77
N PHE A 79 -2.79 -0.71 -12.13
CA PHE A 79 -3.96 -0.46 -11.27
C PHE A 79 -4.73 -1.74 -10.92
N ARG A 80 -4.73 -2.74 -11.81
CA ARG A 80 -5.37 -4.04 -11.60
C ARG A 80 -4.70 -4.85 -10.49
N ASP A 81 -3.41 -4.64 -10.24
CA ASP A 81 -2.67 -5.35 -9.21
C ASP A 81 -3.28 -5.11 -7.81
N LEU A 82 -3.87 -3.93 -7.58
CA LEU A 82 -4.53 -3.58 -6.31
C LEU A 82 -5.75 -4.45 -5.97
N PHE A 83 -6.30 -5.19 -6.96
CA PHE A 83 -7.53 -5.96 -6.82
C PHE A 83 -7.30 -7.47 -6.91
N LEU A 84 -6.05 -7.94 -6.84
CA LEU A 84 -5.74 -9.37 -6.93
C LEU A 84 -6.41 -10.13 -5.78
N LEU A 85 -7.54 -10.76 -6.08
CA LEU A 85 -8.26 -11.60 -5.14
C LEU A 85 -7.45 -12.87 -4.88
N GLU A 86 -7.28 -13.24 -3.61
CA GLU A 86 -6.81 -14.59 -3.30
C GLU A 86 -7.89 -15.57 -3.78
N LYS A 87 -7.55 -16.44 -4.73
CA LYS A 87 -8.43 -17.55 -5.08
C LYS A 87 -8.46 -18.47 -3.86
N LEU A 88 -9.61 -18.51 -3.18
CA LEU A 88 -9.97 -19.61 -2.29
C LEU A 88 -10.03 -20.87 -3.16
N LEU A 89 -8.92 -21.61 -3.23
CA LEU A 89 -8.86 -22.99 -3.71
C LEU A 89 -9.16 -23.93 -2.53
#